data_AF-A0A1Q2CBQ5-F1
#
_entry.id   AF-A0A1Q2CBQ5-F1
#
_cell.length_a   1.000
_cell.length_b   1.000
_cell.length_c   1.000
_cell.angle_alpha   90.00
_cell.angle_beta   90.00
_cell.angle_gamma   90.00
#
_symmetry.space_group_name_H-M   'P 1'
#
loop_
_entity.id
_entity.type
_entity.pdbx_description
1 polymer ?
#
loop_
_entity_poly.entity_id
_entity_poly.type
_entity_poly.pdbx_seq_one_letter_code
_entity_poly.pdbx_strand_id
1 'polypeptide(L)'
;MAEPPSKRSRRWVYAAAAAAAAVIAIVFTVVGDGVAATESAGWLGVVVDWGHQLVWALLAAAFTVAAVRDGWTKPSQILAVGALALYAAFLAAVFLG
;
A
#
# COMPACT_ATOMS: atom_id res chain seq x y z
N MET A 1 -12.92 -15.64 -26.35
CA MET A 1 -12.05 -15.86 -25.17
C MET A 1 -10.82 -15.01 -25.36
N ALA A 2 -10.50 -14.11 -24.43
CA ALA A 2 -9.28 -13.32 -24.51
C ALA A 2 -8.07 -14.20 -24.15
N GLU A 3 -6.99 -14.10 -24.92
CA GLU A 3 -5.75 -14.82 -24.66
C GLU A 3 -5.16 -14.35 -23.32
N PRO A 4 -4.69 -15.26 -22.45
CA PRO A 4 -4.11 -14.84 -21.18
C PRO A 4 -2.88 -13.97 -21.43
N PRO A 5 -2.70 -12.85 -20.68
CA PRO A 5 -1.59 -11.94 -20.90
C PRO A 5 -0.25 -12.68 -20.76
N SER A 6 0.68 -12.41 -21.67
CA SER A 6 2.02 -12.98 -21.62
C SER A 6 2.73 -12.64 -20.30
N LYS A 7 3.68 -13.48 -19.87
CA LYS A 7 4.48 -13.22 -18.65
C LYS A 7 5.10 -11.82 -18.65
N ARG A 8 5.57 -11.37 -19.81
CA ARG A 8 6.12 -10.02 -20.01
C ARG A 8 5.05 -8.93 -19.77
N SER A 9 3.85 -9.08 -20.32
CA SER A 9 2.74 -8.15 -20.07
C SER A 9 2.39 -8.10 -18.58
N ARG A 10 2.33 -9.24 -17.90
CA ARG A 10 2.01 -9.31 -16.46
C ARG A 10 3.05 -8.62 -15.58
N ARG A 11 4.33 -8.77 -15.89
CA ARG A 11 5.43 -8.07 -15.19
C ARG A 11 5.30 -6.55 -15.33
N TRP A 12 4.99 -6.05 -16.52
CA TRP A 12 4.80 -4.61 -16.74
C TRP A 12 3.62 -4.06 -15.96
N VAL A 13 2.53 -4.81 -15.84
CA VAL A 13 1.39 -4.42 -15.00
C VAL A 13 1.80 -4.27 -13.53
N TYR A 14 2.56 -5.24 -12.99
CA TYR A 14 3.05 -5.15 -11.60
C TYR A 14 4.05 -4.00 -11.41
N ALA A 15 4.94 -3.76 -12.37
CA ALA A 15 5.87 -2.64 -12.30
C ALA A 15 5.14 -1.28 -12.34
N ALA A 16 4.13 -1.14 -13.19
CA ALA A 16 3.32 0.07 -13.26
C ALA A 16 2.53 0.30 -11.96
N ALA A 17 1.93 -0.76 -11.40
CA ALA A 17 1.24 -0.70 -10.12
C ALA A 17 2.18 -0.34 -8.96
N ALA A 18 3.40 -0.90 -8.95
CA ALA A 18 4.42 -0.57 -7.96
C ALA A 18 4.83 0.90 -8.05
N ALA A 19 5.05 1.43 -9.26
CA ALA A 19 5.41 2.82 -9.49
C ALA A 19 4.29 3.76 -9.03
N ALA A 20 3.04 3.48 -9.41
CA ALA A 20 1.89 4.28 -8.99
C ALA A 20 1.75 4.32 -7.46
N ALA A 21 1.84 3.15 -6.80
CA ALA A 21 1.78 3.06 -5.35
C ALA A 21 2.94 3.81 -4.67
N ALA A 22 4.16 3.72 -5.21
CA ALA A 22 5.31 4.45 -4.69
C ALA A 22 5.14 5.97 -4.82
N VAL A 23 4.62 6.45 -5.95
CA VAL A 23 4.31 7.88 -6.15
C VAL A 23 3.30 8.35 -5.10
N ILE A 24 2.23 7.60 -4.85
CA ILE A 24 1.21 7.96 -3.86
C ILE A 24 1.82 8.00 -2.46
N ALA A 25 2.64 7.00 -2.10
CA ALA A 25 3.36 6.98 -0.83
C ALA A 25 4.23 8.24 -0.66
N ILE A 26 5.01 8.62 -1.69
CA ILE A 26 5.85 9.83 -1.65
C ILE A 26 5.00 11.09 -1.49
N VAL A 27 3.90 11.21 -2.24
CA VAL A 27 3.00 12.36 -2.15
C VAL A 27 2.45 12.47 -0.73
N PHE A 28 1.99 11.38 -0.13
CA PHE A 28 1.48 11.41 1.25
C PHE A 28 2.57 11.71 2.27
N THR A 29 3.80 11.26 2.06
CA THR A 29 4.93 11.63 2.92
C THR A 29 5.30 13.10 2.86
N VAL A 30 5.15 13.75 1.69
CA VAL A 30 5.57 15.15 1.50
C VAL A 30 4.45 16.14 1.76
N VAL A 31 3.23 15.83 1.34
CA VAL A 31 2.07 16.74 1.39
C VAL A 31 1.16 16.44 2.58
N GLY A 32 1.26 15.25 3.17
CA GLY A 32 0.25 14.71 4.07
C GLY A 32 -0.92 14.12 3.28
N ASP A 33 -1.70 13.27 3.94
CA ASP A 33 -2.89 12.63 3.36
C ASP A 33 -4.18 13.45 3.59
N GLY A 34 -4.05 14.64 4.19
CA GLY A 34 -5.17 15.56 4.46
C GLY A 34 -6.06 15.11 5.62
N VAL A 35 -5.73 14.02 6.31
CA VAL A 35 -6.46 13.58 7.48
C VAL A 35 -5.95 14.37 8.69
N ALA A 36 -6.84 15.16 9.29
CA ALA A 36 -6.51 15.82 10.53
C ALA A 36 -6.27 14.73 11.58
N ALA A 37 -5.07 14.68 12.14
CA ALA A 37 -4.86 14.00 13.41
C ALA A 37 -5.78 14.68 14.42
N THR A 38 -6.91 14.05 14.73
CA THR A 38 -7.56 14.26 16.03
C THR A 38 -6.45 14.13 17.07
N GLU A 39 -6.46 14.92 18.15
CA GLU A 39 -5.44 14.84 19.21
C GLU A 39 -5.54 13.52 20.01
N SER A 40 -5.56 12.38 19.31
CA SER A 40 -5.49 11.04 19.84
C SER A 40 -4.09 10.84 20.38
N ALA A 41 -3.94 11.04 21.69
CA ALA A 41 -2.70 10.76 22.39
C ALA A 41 -2.29 9.28 22.24
N GLY A 42 -1.00 9.02 22.00
CA GLY A 42 -0.42 7.68 22.00
C GLY A 42 -0.37 6.99 20.63
N TRP A 43 -0.49 5.66 20.64
CA TRP A 43 -0.24 4.82 19.45
C TRP A 43 -1.23 5.06 18.30
N LEU A 44 -2.46 5.51 18.61
CA LEU A 44 -3.48 5.86 17.62
C LEU A 44 -3.04 7.05 16.75
N GLY A 45 -2.44 8.09 17.35
CA GLY A 45 -1.90 9.22 16.59
C GLY A 45 -0.82 8.79 15.60
N VAL A 46 0.08 7.89 16.00
CA VAL A 46 1.11 7.34 15.09
C VAL A 46 0.49 6.57 13.93
N VAL A 47 -0.59 5.81 14.17
CA VAL A 47 -1.30 5.09 13.11
C VAL A 47 -2.01 6.05 12.16
N VAL A 48 -2.60 7.14 12.64
CA VAL A 48 -3.22 8.15 11.78
C VAL A 48 -2.15 8.90 10.98
N ASP A 49 -1.05 9.32 11.60
CA ASP A 49 0.01 10.07 10.94
C ASP A 49 0.74 9.29 9.85
N TRP A 50 0.99 7.99 10.08
CA TRP A 50 1.86 7.19 9.21
C TRP A 50 1.15 6.03 8.52
N GLY A 51 0.00 5.59 9.01
CA GLY A 51 -0.67 4.37 8.55
C GLY A 51 -1.02 4.44 7.08
N HIS A 52 -1.60 5.54 6.63
CA HIS A 52 -2.06 5.68 5.25
C HIS A 52 -0.92 5.64 4.24
N GLN A 53 0.18 6.35 4.47
CA GLN A 53 1.35 6.29 3.59
C GLN A 53 2.05 4.92 3.63
N LEU A 54 2.10 4.27 4.79
CA LEU A 54 2.71 2.95 4.95
C LEU A 54 1.94 1.86 4.19
N VAL A 55 0.61 1.99 4.08
CA VAL A 55 -0.21 1.10 3.22
C VAL A 55 0.27 1.16 1.77
N TRP A 56 0.46 2.37 1.23
CA TRP A 56 0.96 2.55 -0.13
C TRP A 56 2.39 2.04 -0.31
N ALA A 57 3.26 2.24 0.69
CA ALA A 57 4.61 1.69 0.68
C ALA A 57 4.60 0.15 0.67
N LEU A 58 3.74 -0.49 1.47
CA LEU A 58 3.60 -1.95 1.51
C LEU A 58 3.04 -2.51 0.19
N LEU A 59 2.07 -1.83 -0.42
CA LEU A 59 1.55 -2.20 -1.75
C LEU A 59 2.63 -2.05 -2.83
N ALA A 60 3.38 -0.95 -2.82
CA ALA A 60 4.51 -0.75 -3.72
C ALA A 60 5.53 -1.89 -3.61
N ALA A 61 5.85 -2.31 -2.38
CA ALA A 61 6.72 -3.46 -2.13
C ALA A 61 6.10 -4.77 -2.63
N ALA A 62 4.80 -5.03 -2.39
CA ALA A 62 4.11 -6.24 -2.83
C ALA A 62 4.14 -6.40 -4.36
N PHE A 63 3.85 -5.31 -5.08
CA PHE A 63 3.89 -5.26 -6.54
C PHE A 63 5.32 -5.34 -7.08
N THR A 64 6.29 -4.72 -6.41
CA THR A 64 7.71 -4.84 -6.79
C THR A 64 8.16 -6.30 -6.70
N VAL A 65 7.83 -6.99 -5.61
CA VAL A 65 8.13 -8.43 -5.47
C VAL A 65 7.43 -9.23 -6.57
N ALA A 66 6.18 -8.92 -6.88
CA ALA A 66 5.45 -9.61 -7.93
C ALA A 66 6.05 -9.38 -9.33
N ALA A 67 6.56 -8.18 -9.60
CA ALA A 67 7.26 -7.84 -10.84
C ALA A 67 8.62 -8.54 -10.95
N VAL A 68 9.40 -8.60 -9.86
CA VAL A 68 10.71 -9.25 -9.83
C VAL A 68 10.59 -10.78 -9.94
N ARG A 69 9.52 -11.37 -9.39
CA ARG A 69 9.29 -12.82 -9.41
C ARG A 69 8.39 -13.29 -10.56
N ASP A 70 8.08 -12.42 -11.52
CA ASP A 70 7.21 -12.70 -12.67
C ASP A 70 5.83 -13.29 -12.29
N GLY A 71 5.30 -12.90 -11.14
CA GLY A 71 4.03 -13.43 -10.63
C GLY A 71 3.76 -13.09 -9.17
N TRP A 72 2.49 -13.23 -8.77
CA TRP A 72 2.08 -13.06 -7.39
C TRP A 72 2.55 -14.23 -6.53
N THR A 73 3.26 -13.92 -5.43
CA THR A 73 3.86 -14.94 -4.56
C THR A 73 3.46 -14.75 -3.09
N LYS A 74 3.78 -15.73 -2.23
CA LYS A 74 3.51 -15.63 -0.78
C LYS A 74 4.03 -14.33 -0.16
N PRO A 75 5.26 -13.85 -0.42
CA PRO A 75 5.70 -12.56 0.11
C PRO A 75 4.88 -11.37 -0.38
N SER A 76 4.49 -11.33 -1.66
CA SER A 76 3.55 -10.30 -2.17
C SER A 76 2.22 -10.34 -1.43
N GLN A 77 1.69 -11.54 -1.18
CA GLN A 77 0.45 -11.73 -0.41
C GLN A 77 0.60 -11.24 1.03
N ILE A 78 1.71 -11.58 1.71
CA ILE A 78 1.96 -11.14 3.10
C ILE A 78 2.00 -9.61 3.18
N LEU A 79 2.70 -8.96 2.25
CA LEU A 79 2.78 -7.50 2.19
C LEU A 79 1.40 -6.87 1.93
N ALA A 80 0.62 -7.43 1.00
CA ALA A 80 -0.72 -6.94 0.70
C ALA A 80 -1.71 -7.14 1.86
N VAL A 81 -1.64 -8.28 2.56
CA VAL A 81 -2.44 -8.54 3.76
C VAL A 81 -2.02 -7.61 4.92
N GLY A 82 -0.72 -7.37 5.07
CA GLY A 82 -0.20 -6.39 6.02
C GLY A 82 -0.71 -4.97 5.73
N ALA A 83 -0.71 -4.58 4.45
CA ALA A 83 -1.27 -3.31 4.01
C ALA A 83 -2.77 -3.22 4.32
N LEU A 84 -3.53 -4.29 4.07
CA LEU A 84 -4.96 -4.34 4.42
C LEU A 84 -5.20 -4.21 5.93
N ALA A 85 -4.45 -4.94 6.75
CA ALA A 85 -4.57 -4.88 8.21
C ALA A 85 -4.24 -3.48 8.74
N LEU A 86 -3.17 -2.86 8.21
CA LEU A 86 -2.78 -1.51 8.58
C LEU A 86 -3.84 -0.49 8.15
N TYR A 87 -4.40 -0.63 6.96
CA TYR A 87 -5.47 0.26 6.49
C TYR A 87 -6.74 0.12 7.33
N ALA A 88 -7.10 -1.11 7.73
CA ALA A 88 -8.22 -1.33 8.63
C ALA A 88 -7.99 -0.67 10.00
N ALA A 89 -6.77 -0.76 10.55
CA ALA A 89 -6.41 -0.08 11.79
C ALA A 89 -6.45 1.45 11.65
N PHE A 90 -5.97 1.98 10.52
CA PHE A 90 -6.06 3.40 10.18
C PHE A 90 -7.52 3.87 10.11
N LEU A 91 -8.39 3.16 9.40
CA LEU A 91 -9.81 3.48 9.33
C LEU A 91 -10.48 3.42 10.71
N ALA A 92 -10.18 2.39 11.51
CA ALA A 92 -10.69 2.30 12.87
C ALA A 92 -10.24 3.50 13.72
N ALA A 93 -8.97 3.90 13.62
CA ALA A 93 -8.46 5.06 14.33
C ALA A 93 -9.15 6.37 13.90
N VAL A 94 -9.36 6.58 12.60
CA VAL A 94 -9.98 7.80 12.05
C VAL A 94 -11.48 7.90 12.34
N PHE A 95 -12.20 6.78 12.36
CA PHE A 95 -13.67 6.79 12.49
C PHE A 95 -14.19 6.42 13.87
N LEU A 96 -13.40 5.76 14.71
CA LEU A 96 -13.81 5.28 16.03
C LEU A 96 -13.00 5.88 17.19
N GLY A 97 -11.89 6.56 16.90
CA GLY A 97 -11.09 7.34 17.87
C GLY A 97 -11.56 8.78 17.96
#